data_AF-A0A9W3CBP1-F1
#
_entry.id   AF-A0A9W3CBP1-F1
#
_cell.length_a   1.000
_cell.length_b   1.000
_cell.length_c   1.000
_cell.angle_alpha   90.00
_cell.angle_beta   90.00
_cell.angle_gamma   90.00
#
_symmetry.space_group_name_H-M   'P 1'
#
loop_
_entity.id
_entity.type
_entity.pdbx_description
1 polymer ?
#
loop_
_entity_poly.entity_id
_entity_poly.type
_entity_poly.pdbx_seq_one_letter_code
_entity_poly.pdbx_strand_id
1 'polypeptide(L)'
;MHDSYGVHHNWHKKSIFWELPYWKDLLLRHNLDVMHIEKNFFENIMNTILNVPGKTKDNIKSRLDLPDICSRSELHINSNGQVPVPIFRLSSEKKSVLFNWVASEVKFPDGYVSNLSRCVEKGQKFSGMKSHDCHVFMQRLLPFAFAELLLQTYMKHLQALEHFSGI
;
A
#
# COMPACT_ATOMS: atom_id res chain seq x y z
N MET A 1 -2.81 32.33 -5.32
CA MET A 1 -4.18 31.77 -5.43
C MET A 1 -5.12 32.96 -5.57
N HIS A 2 -6.12 32.88 -6.45
CA HIS A 2 -7.12 33.94 -6.60
C HIS A 2 -8.12 33.91 -5.45
N ASP A 3 -8.60 35.09 -5.05
CA ASP A 3 -9.38 35.36 -3.82
C ASP A 3 -10.82 34.81 -3.82
N SER A 4 -11.17 33.90 -4.72
CA SER A 4 -12.54 33.41 -4.93
C SER A 4 -12.83 32.01 -4.33
N TYR A 5 -11.92 31.44 -3.52
CA TYR A 5 -12.12 30.15 -2.86
C TYR A 5 -13.26 30.21 -1.83
N GLY A 6 -14.25 29.31 -1.94
CA GLY A 6 -15.36 29.17 -0.98
C GLY A 6 -16.62 29.99 -1.28
N VAL A 7 -16.60 30.82 -2.33
CA VAL A 7 -17.76 31.65 -2.72
C VAL A 7 -18.48 31.10 -3.96
N HIS A 8 -17.75 30.58 -4.96
CA HIS A 8 -18.33 30.14 -6.24
C HIS A 8 -18.28 28.62 -6.49
N HIS A 9 -17.55 27.85 -5.69
CA HIS A 9 -17.47 26.39 -5.86
C HIS A 9 -17.20 25.66 -4.52
N ASN A 10 -17.87 24.53 -4.31
CA ASN A 10 -17.82 23.71 -3.08
C ASN A 10 -16.56 22.81 -2.96
N TRP A 11 -15.52 23.05 -3.76
CA TRP A 11 -14.27 22.30 -3.70
C TRP A 11 -13.39 22.80 -2.54
N HIS A 12 -13.61 22.24 -1.35
CA HIS A 12 -12.87 22.58 -0.12
C HIS A 12 -11.59 21.76 0.10
N LYS A 13 -11.38 20.65 -0.63
CA LYS A 13 -10.21 19.78 -0.44
C LYS A 13 -9.13 20.07 -1.48
N LYS A 14 -7.98 20.54 -1.00
CA LYS A 14 -6.71 20.57 -1.75
C LYS A 14 -6.04 19.20 -1.60
N SER A 15 -5.71 18.54 -2.72
CA SER A 15 -4.98 17.27 -2.69
C SER A 15 -3.59 17.44 -2.04
N ILE A 16 -3.13 16.44 -1.27
CA ILE A 16 -1.77 16.43 -0.68
C ILE A 16 -0.67 16.55 -1.71
N PHE A 17 -0.96 16.20 -2.96
CA PHE A 17 0.03 16.30 -4.03
C PHE A 17 0.55 17.73 -4.18
N TRP A 18 -0.27 18.73 -3.84
CA TRP A 18 0.14 20.14 -3.82
C TRP A 18 1.16 20.50 -2.72
N GLU A 19 1.41 19.61 -1.76
CA GLU A 19 2.44 19.77 -0.73
C GLU A 19 3.78 19.16 -1.14
N LEU A 20 3.82 18.37 -2.22
CA LEU A 20 5.04 17.74 -2.70
C LEU A 20 5.97 18.78 -3.35
N PRO A 21 7.27 18.84 -2.99
CA PRO A 21 8.19 19.88 -3.47
C PRO A 21 8.30 19.98 -5.00
N TYR A 22 8.12 18.85 -5.70
CA TYR A 22 8.22 18.74 -7.15
C TYR A 22 6.89 19.03 -7.88
N TRP A 23 5.77 19.19 -7.17
CA TRP A 23 4.45 19.37 -7.78
C TRP A 23 4.35 20.64 -8.63
N LYS A 24 5.09 21.69 -8.23
CA LYS A 24 5.21 22.94 -8.98
C LYS A 24 5.90 22.73 -10.34
N ASP A 25 6.77 21.74 -10.46
CA ASP A 25 7.61 21.49 -11.63
C ASP A 25 6.91 20.57 -12.66
N LEU A 26 5.77 19.98 -12.30
CA LEU A 26 4.96 19.17 -13.21
C LEU A 26 4.18 20.04 -14.19
N LEU A 27 4.42 19.84 -15.49
CA LEU A 27 3.73 20.54 -16.59
C LEU A 27 2.23 20.20 -16.67
N LEU A 28 1.84 18.99 -16.25
CA LEU A 28 0.46 18.49 -16.31
C LEU A 28 0.02 17.92 -14.96
N ARG A 29 -0.24 18.81 -13.99
CA ARG A 29 -0.68 18.45 -12.62
C ARG A 29 -2.03 17.71 -12.57
N HIS A 30 -2.80 17.73 -13.66
CA HIS A 30 -4.15 17.17 -13.75
C HIS A 30 -4.21 15.82 -14.48
N ASN A 31 -3.09 15.34 -15.05
CA ASN A 31 -3.05 14.10 -15.81
C ASN A 31 -2.39 12.98 -15.00
N LEU A 32 -2.98 12.66 -13.85
CA LEU A 32 -2.54 11.54 -13.02
C LEU A 32 -3.25 10.26 -13.49
N ASP A 33 -2.45 9.27 -13.88
CA ASP A 33 -2.97 7.94 -14.19
C ASP A 33 -3.25 7.18 -12.88
N VAL A 34 -4.40 7.48 -12.27
CA VAL A 34 -4.85 6.90 -10.99
C VAL A 34 -4.82 5.38 -11.05
N MET A 35 -5.22 4.81 -12.19
CA MET A 35 -5.29 3.38 -12.41
C MET A 35 -3.92 2.71 -12.21
N HIS A 36 -2.86 3.27 -12.82
CA HIS A 36 -1.50 2.75 -12.67
C HIS A 36 -0.90 3.09 -11.31
N ILE A 37 -1.19 4.27 -10.76
CA ILE A 37 -0.69 4.70 -9.44
C ILE A 37 -1.21 3.76 -8.35
N GLU A 38 -2.52 3.53 -8.30
CA GLU A 38 -3.14 2.66 -7.29
C GLU A 38 -2.63 1.23 -7.38
N LYS A 39 -2.52 0.70 -8.60
CA LYS A 39 -1.95 -0.63 -8.82
C LYS A 39 -0.51 -0.71 -8.31
N ASN A 40 0.31 0.28 -8.62
CA ASN A 40 1.71 0.33 -8.20
C ASN A 40 1.83 0.44 -6.67
N PHE A 41 0.97 1.25 -6.04
CA PHE A 41 0.92 1.38 -4.58
C PHE A 41 0.57 0.05 -3.91
N PHE A 42 -0.50 -0.61 -4.36
CA PHE A 42 -0.88 -1.94 -3.89
C PHE A 42 0.25 -2.96 -4.03
N GLU A 43 0.83 -3.06 -5.24
CA GLU A 43 1.89 -4.01 -5.53
C GLU A 43 3.11 -3.75 -4.64
N ASN A 44 3.50 -2.49 -4.41
CA ASN A 44 4.62 -2.16 -3.54
C ASN A 44 4.39 -2.58 -2.09
N ILE A 45 3.20 -2.32 -1.55
CA ILE A 45 2.82 -2.72 -0.19
C ILE A 45 2.86 -4.24 -0.06
N MET A 46 2.12 -4.94 -0.92
CA MET A 46 1.97 -6.39 -0.83
C MET A 46 3.28 -7.11 -1.09
N ASN A 47 4.05 -6.72 -2.11
CA ASN A 47 5.34 -7.35 -2.39
C ASN A 47 6.36 -7.15 -1.25
N THR A 48 6.28 -6.02 -0.53
CA THR A 48 7.16 -5.73 0.60
C THR A 48 6.79 -6.58 1.83
N ILE A 49 5.50 -6.62 2.18
CA ILE A 49 4.99 -7.40 3.32
C ILE A 49 5.17 -8.91 3.10
N LEU A 50 4.97 -9.37 1.86
CA LEU A 50 5.15 -10.76 1.47
C LEU A 50 6.62 -11.12 1.19
N ASN A 51 7.53 -10.15 1.19
CA ASN A 51 8.95 -10.34 0.84
C ASN A 51 9.14 -11.07 -0.51
N VAL A 52 8.47 -10.57 -1.56
CA VAL A 52 8.54 -11.18 -2.90
C VAL A 52 9.91 -10.89 -3.53
N PRO A 53 10.69 -11.91 -3.90
CA PRO A 53 12.03 -11.72 -4.48
C PRO A 53 11.99 -10.83 -5.73
N GLY A 54 12.89 -9.85 -5.79
CA GLY A 54 13.00 -8.91 -6.91
C GLY A 54 11.90 -7.84 -7.01
N LYS A 55 10.87 -7.89 -6.14
CA LYS A 55 9.76 -6.92 -6.13
C LYS A 55 9.59 -6.16 -4.81
N THR A 56 10.10 -6.72 -3.71
CA THR A 56 10.07 -6.04 -2.41
C THR A 56 10.80 -4.69 -2.45
N LYS A 57 10.22 -3.67 -1.81
CA LYS A 57 10.88 -2.37 -1.62
C LYS A 57 11.77 -2.33 -0.38
N ASP A 58 11.73 -3.39 0.42
CA ASP A 58 12.64 -3.61 1.54
C ASP A 58 13.94 -4.27 1.05
N ASN A 59 14.94 -3.46 0.70
CA ASN A 59 16.26 -3.90 0.22
C ASN A 59 17.41 -3.22 0.98
N ILE A 60 18.66 -3.64 0.72
CA ILE A 60 19.84 -3.11 1.43
C ILE A 60 19.98 -1.60 1.24
N LYS A 61 19.74 -1.08 0.03
CA LYS A 61 19.85 0.36 -0.23
C LYS A 61 18.81 1.14 0.56
N SER A 62 17.55 0.73 0.51
CA SER A 62 16.50 1.35 1.32
C SER A 62 16.80 1.29 2.82
N ARG A 63 17.46 0.23 3.30
CA ARG A 63 17.88 0.08 4.71
C ARG A 63 19.03 1.01 5.10
N LEU A 64 19.90 1.36 4.16
CA LEU A 64 20.97 2.34 4.34
C LEU A 64 20.43 3.78 4.32
N ASP A 65 19.36 4.03 3.58
CA ASP A 65 18.70 5.35 3.54
C ASP A 65 17.81 5.59 4.77
N LEU A 66 17.40 4.54 5.49
CA LEU A 66 16.50 4.65 6.64
C LEU A 66 16.99 5.62 7.73
N PRO A 67 18.25 5.57 8.22
CA PRO A 67 18.74 6.47 9.25
C PRO A 67 18.59 7.96 8.91
N ASP A 68 18.67 8.31 7.62
CA ASP A 68 18.58 9.69 7.14
C ASP A 68 17.13 10.16 6.97
N ILE A 69 16.20 9.23 6.70
CA ILE A 69 14.81 9.54 6.33
C ILE A 69 13.82 9.24 7.47
N CYS A 70 14.13 8.30 8.36
CA CYS A 70 13.22 7.85 9.41
C CYS A 70 13.96 7.30 10.65
N SER A 71 13.57 7.76 11.84
CA SER A 71 14.12 7.26 13.11
C SER A 71 13.54 5.89 13.49
N ARG A 72 13.90 4.83 12.76
CA ARG A 72 13.52 3.42 13.03
C ARG A 72 14.74 2.53 13.17
N SER A 73 15.44 2.66 14.30
CA SER A 73 16.68 1.94 14.58
C SER A 73 16.53 0.41 14.53
N GLU A 74 15.33 -0.11 14.82
CA GLU A 74 15.01 -1.54 14.74
C GLU A 74 15.10 -2.11 13.31
N LEU A 75 15.11 -1.24 12.31
CA LEU A 75 15.21 -1.59 10.90
C LEU A 75 16.61 -1.34 10.31
N HIS A 76 17.54 -0.75 11.06
CA HIS A 76 18.88 -0.46 10.57
C HIS A 76 19.69 -1.74 10.34
N ILE A 77 20.67 -1.67 9.44
CA ILE A 77 21.63 -2.76 9.25
C ILE A 77 22.53 -2.82 10.49
N ASN A 78 22.64 -4.00 11.10
CA ASN A 78 23.48 -4.18 12.28
C ASN A 78 24.97 -4.07 11.93
N SER A 79 25.83 -3.80 12.91
CA SER A 79 27.29 -3.70 12.72
C SER A 79 27.92 -4.93 12.06
N ASN A 80 27.27 -6.09 12.17
CA ASN A 80 27.68 -7.35 11.54
C ASN A 80 27.22 -7.49 10.07
N GLY A 81 26.63 -6.45 9.48
CA GLY A 81 26.07 -6.46 8.12
C GLY A 81 24.74 -7.21 7.98
N GLN A 82 24.13 -7.65 9.10
CA GLN A 82 22.86 -8.37 9.08
C GLN A 82 21.68 -7.41 8.94
N VAL A 83 20.75 -7.74 8.05
CA VAL A 83 19.49 -7.00 7.85
C VAL A 83 18.43 -7.61 8.76
N PRO A 84 17.94 -6.88 9.78
CA PRO A 84 16.91 -7.40 10.67
C PRO A 84 15.60 -7.65 9.92
N VAL A 85 14.91 -8.75 10.29
CA VAL A 85 13.59 -9.04 9.73
C VAL A 85 12.60 -8.01 10.25
N PRO A 86 11.93 -7.24 9.36
CA PRO A 86 11.01 -6.23 9.80
C PRO A 86 9.73 -6.85 10.36
N ILE A 87 9.15 -6.20 11.37
CA ILE A 87 7.90 -6.60 12.01
C ILE A 87 6.68 -6.58 11.08
N PHE A 88 6.76 -5.86 9.97
CA PHE A 88 5.70 -5.81 8.95
C PHE A 88 5.79 -6.96 7.94
N ARG A 89 6.87 -7.76 7.94
CA ARG A 89 6.99 -8.91 7.03
C ARG A 89 6.19 -10.07 7.60
N LEU A 90 5.32 -10.66 6.77
CA LEU A 90 4.56 -11.84 7.19
C LEU A 90 5.45 -13.07 7.24
N SER A 91 5.28 -13.85 8.31
CA SER A 91 5.83 -15.20 8.41
C SER A 91 5.12 -16.13 7.42
N SER A 92 5.70 -17.31 7.19
CA SER A 92 5.12 -18.31 6.28
C SER A 92 3.71 -18.73 6.70
N GLU A 93 3.46 -18.84 8.00
CA GLU A 93 2.16 -19.20 8.58
C GLU A 93 1.12 -18.12 8.27
N LYS A 94 1.47 -16.85 8.52
CA LYS A 94 0.58 -15.71 8.25
C LYS A 94 0.30 -15.52 6.76
N LYS A 95 1.28 -15.80 5.89
CA LYS A 95 1.07 -15.83 4.44
C LYS A 95 0.03 -16.90 4.06
N SER A 96 0.15 -18.11 4.61
CA SER A 96 -0.80 -19.18 4.36
C SER A 96 -2.22 -18.78 4.78
N VAL A 97 -2.37 -18.19 5.97
CA VAL A 97 -3.67 -17.66 6.45
C VAL A 97 -4.24 -16.62 5.48
N LEU A 98 -3.43 -15.63 5.08
CA LEU A 98 -3.85 -14.59 4.13
C LEU A 98 -4.35 -15.19 2.81
N PHE A 99 -3.55 -16.07 2.20
CA PHE A 99 -3.86 -16.62 0.89
C PHE A 99 -5.04 -17.59 0.92
N ASN A 100 -5.17 -18.39 1.97
CA ASN A 100 -6.32 -19.25 2.16
C ASN A 100 -7.58 -18.41 2.34
N TRP A 101 -7.54 -17.39 3.19
CA TRP A 101 -8.67 -16.49 3.39
C TRP A 101 -9.12 -15.81 2.08
N VAL A 102 -8.18 -15.25 1.31
CA VAL A 102 -8.49 -14.64 0.01
C VAL A 102 -9.03 -15.66 -1.00
N ALA A 103 -8.55 -16.90 -0.95
CA ALA A 103 -8.97 -17.93 -1.90
C ALA A 103 -10.32 -18.58 -1.56
N SER A 104 -10.67 -18.75 -0.28
CA SER A 104 -11.85 -19.52 0.14
C SER A 104 -12.99 -18.66 0.70
N GLU A 105 -12.67 -17.61 1.44
CA GLU A 105 -13.67 -16.85 2.23
C GLU A 105 -14.06 -15.52 1.58
N VAL A 106 -13.13 -14.87 0.87
CA VAL A 106 -13.40 -13.58 0.24
C VAL A 106 -14.31 -13.76 -0.97
N LYS A 107 -15.55 -13.29 -0.84
CA LYS A 107 -16.56 -13.29 -1.89
C LYS A 107 -17.16 -11.91 -2.02
N PHE A 108 -17.42 -11.52 -3.26
CA PHE A 108 -18.09 -10.27 -3.60
C PHE A 108 -19.28 -10.56 -4.52
N PRO A 109 -20.25 -9.64 -4.62
CA PRO A 109 -21.31 -9.74 -5.62
C PRO A 109 -20.76 -9.91 -7.03
N ASP A 110 -21.53 -10.57 -7.89
CA ASP A 110 -21.13 -10.75 -9.29
C ASP A 110 -20.91 -9.40 -9.99
N GLY A 111 -19.88 -9.34 -10.83
CA GLY A 111 -19.45 -8.12 -11.50
C GLY A 111 -18.73 -7.08 -10.62
N TYR A 112 -18.59 -7.29 -9.30
CA TYR A 112 -17.94 -6.30 -8.44
C TYR A 112 -16.41 -6.36 -8.53
N VAL A 113 -15.79 -7.52 -8.42
CA VAL A 113 -14.33 -7.70 -8.53
C VAL A 113 -14.03 -8.99 -9.30
N SER A 114 -12.86 -9.09 -9.92
CA SER A 114 -12.45 -10.36 -10.52
C SER A 114 -12.28 -11.44 -9.44
N ASN A 115 -12.28 -12.70 -9.86
CA ASN A 115 -12.10 -13.81 -8.93
C ASN A 115 -10.68 -13.79 -8.32
N LEU A 116 -10.56 -13.19 -7.13
CA LEU A 116 -9.29 -12.98 -6.43
C LEU A 116 -8.56 -14.29 -6.09
N SER A 117 -9.27 -15.42 -5.97
CA SER A 117 -8.63 -16.74 -5.77
C SER A 117 -7.69 -17.10 -6.92
N ARG A 118 -8.01 -16.68 -8.16
CA ARG A 118 -7.15 -16.89 -9.33
C ARG A 118 -5.90 -16.03 -9.32
N CYS A 119 -5.90 -14.96 -8.51
CA CYS A 119 -4.77 -14.07 -8.36
C CYS A 119 -3.76 -14.55 -7.32
N VAL A 120 -4.08 -15.61 -6.55
CA VAL A 120 -3.16 -16.19 -5.56
C VAL A 120 -2.18 -17.12 -6.27
N GLU A 121 -0.92 -16.67 -6.41
CA GLU A 121 0.12 -17.46 -7.07
C GLU A 121 0.90 -18.29 -6.06
N LYS A 122 0.60 -19.60 -6.03
CA LYS A 122 1.29 -20.61 -5.20
C LYS A 122 1.35 -20.26 -3.70
N GLY A 123 0.42 -19.45 -3.20
CA GLY A 123 0.43 -18.98 -1.81
C GLY A 123 1.68 -18.16 -1.45
N GLN A 124 2.31 -17.48 -2.41
CA GLN A 124 3.50 -16.66 -2.17
C GLN A 124 3.31 -15.19 -2.52
N LYS A 125 2.53 -14.89 -3.56
CA LYS A 125 2.27 -13.52 -4.02
C LYS A 125 0.91 -13.42 -4.71
N PHE A 126 0.46 -12.19 -4.90
CA PHE A 126 -0.64 -11.89 -5.82
C PHE A 126 -0.11 -11.62 -7.23
N SER A 127 -0.79 -12.14 -8.25
CA SER A 127 -0.50 -11.85 -9.65
C SER A 127 -1.78 -11.79 -10.49
N GLY A 128 -1.70 -11.14 -11.66
CA GLY A 128 -2.86 -11.02 -12.57
C GLY A 128 -3.97 -10.08 -12.11
N MET A 129 -3.81 -9.38 -10.98
CA MET A 129 -4.80 -8.39 -10.52
C MET A 129 -4.84 -7.18 -11.45
N LYS A 130 -6.06 -6.76 -11.79
CA LYS A 130 -6.30 -5.48 -12.45
C LYS A 130 -6.24 -4.36 -11.41
N SER A 131 -6.05 -3.13 -11.88
CA SER A 131 -6.11 -1.92 -11.05
C SER A 131 -7.36 -1.86 -10.17
N HIS A 132 -8.53 -2.18 -10.73
CA HIS A 132 -9.78 -2.26 -9.99
C HIS A 132 -9.74 -3.30 -8.86
N ASP A 133 -9.17 -4.48 -9.10
CA ASP A 133 -9.04 -5.51 -8.07
C ASP A 133 -8.12 -5.05 -6.95
N CYS A 134 -7.01 -4.40 -7.30
CA CYS A 134 -6.08 -3.80 -6.34
C CYS A 134 -6.77 -2.70 -5.51
N HIS A 135 -7.55 -1.84 -6.17
CA HIS A 135 -8.32 -0.77 -5.52
C HIS A 135 -9.31 -1.35 -4.50
N VAL A 136 -10.13 -2.32 -4.90
CA VAL A 136 -11.08 -3.01 -4.01
C VAL A 136 -10.36 -3.69 -2.87
N PHE A 137 -9.22 -4.36 -3.13
CA PHE A 137 -8.45 -5.01 -2.07
C PHE A 137 -7.96 -3.98 -1.06
N MET A 138 -7.38 -2.87 -1.51
CA MET A 138 -6.89 -1.81 -0.63
C MET A 138 -8.01 -1.21 0.22
N GLN A 139 -9.17 -0.92 -0.37
CA GLN A 139 -10.26 -0.24 0.32
C GLN A 139 -11.10 -1.16 1.21
N ARG A 140 -11.23 -2.45 0.84
CA ARG A 140 -12.19 -3.36 1.48
C ARG A 140 -11.54 -4.48 2.28
N LEU A 141 -10.33 -4.91 1.94
CA LEU A 141 -9.72 -6.11 2.49
C LEU A 141 -8.45 -5.82 3.28
N LEU A 142 -7.63 -4.86 2.83
CA LEU A 142 -6.35 -4.51 3.43
C LEU A 142 -6.46 -4.14 4.93
N PRO A 143 -7.47 -3.38 5.38
CA PRO A 143 -7.62 -3.05 6.80
C PRO A 143 -7.87 -4.30 7.64
N PHE A 144 -8.71 -5.22 7.17
CA PHE A 144 -8.98 -6.48 7.87
C PHE A 144 -7.75 -7.39 7.87
N ALA A 145 -7.12 -7.54 6.71
CA ALA A 145 -5.90 -8.31 6.56
C ALA A 145 -4.82 -7.80 7.53
N PHE A 146 -4.66 -6.49 7.66
CA PHE A 146 -3.62 -5.93 8.51
C PHE A 146 -3.99 -5.97 9.99
N ALA A 147 -5.27 -5.83 10.34
CA ALA A 147 -5.73 -5.97 11.73
C ALA A 147 -5.39 -7.34 12.31
N GLU A 148 -5.59 -8.38 11.49
CA GLU A 148 -5.40 -9.76 11.89
C GLU A 148 -3.95 -10.24 11.71
N LEU A 149 -3.26 -9.79 10.66
CA LEU A 149 -1.96 -10.33 10.27
C LEU A 149 -0.77 -9.48 10.71
N LEU A 150 -0.92 -8.16 10.87
CA LEU A 150 0.16 -7.26 11.27
C LEU A 150 -0.10 -6.73 12.68
N LEU A 151 0.94 -6.70 13.52
CA LEU A 151 0.85 -6.30 14.92
C LEU A 151 0.03 -5.00 15.08
N GLN A 152 -0.90 -4.98 16.04
CA GLN A 152 -1.88 -3.91 16.26
C GLN A 152 -1.30 -2.48 16.41
N THR A 153 0.01 -2.35 16.58
CA THR A 153 0.72 -1.07 16.74
C THR A 153 0.68 -0.17 15.50
N TYR A 154 0.49 -0.70 14.28
CA TYR A 154 0.52 0.10 13.03
C TYR A 154 -0.84 0.49 12.44
N MET A 155 -1.95 -0.04 13.00
CA MET A 155 -3.30 0.22 12.48
C MET A 155 -3.68 1.71 12.57
N LYS A 156 -3.10 2.44 13.53
CA LYS A 156 -3.34 3.89 13.70
C LYS A 156 -2.84 4.74 12.53
N HIS A 157 -1.85 4.28 11.76
CA HIS A 157 -1.27 5.07 10.67
C HIS A 157 -1.95 4.79 9.32
N LEU A 158 -2.51 3.60 9.12
CA LEU A 158 -3.22 3.27 7.88
C LEU A 158 -4.67 3.76 7.88
N GLN A 159 -5.33 3.81 9.03
CA GLN A 159 -6.65 4.47 9.18
C GLN A 159 -6.62 5.95 8.76
N ALA A 160 -5.47 6.63 8.88
CA ALA A 160 -5.29 8.01 8.42
C ALA A 160 -5.28 8.15 6.89
N LEU A 161 -4.89 7.11 6.15
CA LEU A 161 -4.93 7.11 4.68
C LEU A 161 -6.33 6.81 4.14
N GLU A 162 -7.13 6.00 4.85
CA GLU A 162 -8.52 5.69 4.45
C GLU A 162 -9.46 6.89 4.60
N HIS A 163 -9.23 7.74 5.61
CA HIS A 163 -9.93 9.03 5.73
C HIS A 163 -9.61 10.00 4.59
N PHE A 164 -8.54 9.75 3.84
CA PHE A 164 -8.07 10.62 2.78
C PHE A 164 -8.72 10.29 1.42
N SER A 165 -9.12 9.04 1.19
CA SER A 165 -9.79 8.59 -0.04
C SER A 165 -11.32 8.77 -0.01
N GLY A 166 -11.86 9.54 0.95
CA GLY A 166 -13.29 9.84 1.05
C GLY A 166 -13.81 10.65 -0.14
N ILE A 167 -14.16 9.92 -1.20
CA ILE A 167 -15.37 10.08 -2.02
C ILE A 167 -16.35 9.02 -1.53
#